data_AF-A0A9Q3KTM7-F1
#
_entry.id   AF-A0A9Q3KTM7-F1
#
_cell.length_a   1.000
_cell.length_b   1.000
_cell.length_c   1.000
_cell.angle_alpha   90.00
_cell.angle_beta   90.00
_cell.angle_gamma   90.00
#
_symmetry.space_group_name_H-M   'P 1'
#
loop_
_entity.id
_entity.type
_entity.pdbx_description
1 polymer ?
#
loop_
_entity_poly.entity_id
_entity_poly.type
_entity_poly.pdbx_seq_one_letter_code
_entity_poly.pdbx_strand_id
1 'polypeptide(L)'
;MQIADEEIEKAERMEKKQLKRRKQIEVDSPSTSRCSQPPKGLPIDFYGPAWFNTRQYGKKTVLDDAFNVAFLPDSSQCIHGIQHQDERLSNHNITKKYWEKCTFSYDLSYEIAKDDEDSDRNNDEAKINDEISERNDNNMEEISEIQNF
;
A
#
# COMPACT_ATOMS: atom_id res chain seq x y z
N MET A 1 19.46 27.25 2.90
CA MET A 1 18.54 26.90 1.80
C MET A 1 18.85 27.63 0.49
N GLN A 2 19.69 28.67 0.46
CA GLN A 2 19.94 29.50 -0.74
C GLN A 2 20.96 28.94 -1.76
N ILE A 3 21.76 27.95 -1.36
CA ILE A 3 22.91 27.48 -2.16
C ILE A 3 22.45 26.72 -3.42
N ALA A 4 21.40 25.90 -3.28
CA ALA A 4 20.87 25.11 -4.41
C ALA A 4 20.23 26.02 -5.47
N ASP A 5 19.53 27.07 -5.04
CA ASP A 5 18.83 28.00 -5.93
C ASP A 5 19.82 28.85 -6.74
N GLU A 6 20.91 29.32 -6.12
CA GLU A 6 21.97 30.08 -6.80
C GLU A 6 22.73 29.23 -7.84
N GLU A 7 22.97 27.96 -7.54
CA GLU A 7 23.71 27.05 -8.41
C GLU A 7 22.87 26.65 -9.64
N ILE A 8 21.55 26.49 -9.45
CA ILE A 8 20.58 26.26 -10.52
C ILE A 8 20.49 27.48 -11.45
N GLU A 9 20.44 28.70 -10.92
CA GLU A 9 20.36 29.93 -11.74
C GLU A 9 21.60 30.11 -12.64
N LYS A 10 22.79 29.76 -12.13
CA LYS A 10 24.04 29.79 -12.90
C LYS A 10 24.02 28.80 -14.07
N ALA A 11 23.51 27.59 -13.86
CA ALA A 11 23.42 26.57 -14.90
C ALA A 11 22.44 26.97 -16.01
N GLU A 12 21.30 27.58 -15.65
CA GLU A 12 20.27 28.03 -16.61
C GLU A 12 20.74 29.17 -17.51
N ARG A 13 21.61 30.08 -17.03
CA ARG A 13 22.21 31.12 -17.89
C ARG A 13 23.15 30.54 -18.95
N MET A 14 23.75 29.38 -18.70
CA MET A 14 24.70 28.74 -19.60
C MET A 14 24.02 27.89 -20.68
N GLU A 15 22.87 27.28 -20.40
CA GLU A 15 22.06 26.55 -21.39
C GLU A 15 20.94 27.43 -21.95
N LYS A 16 21.04 27.85 -23.22
CA LYS A 16 20.00 28.67 -23.92
C LYS A 16 18.66 27.94 -24.18
N LYS A 17 18.34 26.85 -23.48
CA LYS A 17 17.07 26.13 -23.59
C LYS A 17 16.26 26.36 -22.33
N GLN A 18 15.22 27.19 -22.45
CA GLN A 18 14.27 27.43 -21.38
C GLN A 18 13.49 26.14 -21.05
N LEU A 19 13.88 25.46 -19.98
CA LEU A 19 13.11 24.37 -19.38
C LEU A 19 11.86 24.98 -18.74
N LYS A 20 10.66 24.67 -19.24
CA LYS A 20 9.41 25.02 -18.56
C LYS A 20 9.32 24.21 -17.26
N ARG A 21 9.84 24.76 -16.16
CA ARG A 21 9.71 24.16 -14.84
C ARG A 21 8.29 24.40 -14.34
N ARG A 22 7.64 23.35 -13.84
CA ARG A 22 6.41 23.51 -13.06
C ARG A 22 6.78 24.22 -11.76
N LYS A 23 6.16 25.37 -11.50
CA LYS A 23 6.29 26.03 -10.19
C LYS A 23 5.70 25.09 -9.14
N GLN A 24 6.49 24.70 -8.15
CA GLN A 24 5.93 24.11 -6.94
C GLN A 24 5.13 25.20 -6.23
N ILE A 25 3.88 24.90 -5.90
CA ILE A 25 3.04 25.75 -5.07
C ILE A 25 3.30 25.28 -3.64
N GLU A 26 3.99 26.10 -2.86
CA GLU A 26 4.06 25.90 -1.41
C GLU A 26 2.66 26.16 -0.82
N VAL A 27 2.16 25.20 -0.05
CA VAL A 27 0.88 25.34 0.64
C VAL A 27 1.19 25.83 2.05
N ASP A 28 0.86 27.09 2.34
CA ASP A 28 1.21 27.77 3.61
C ASP A 28 0.62 27.11 4.86
N SER A 29 -0.48 26.38 4.72
CA SER A 29 -1.15 25.74 5.85
C SER A 29 -1.78 24.40 5.46
N PRO A 30 -1.63 23.35 6.28
CA PRO A 30 -2.24 22.06 6.01
C PRO A 30 -3.77 22.20 5.92
N SER A 31 -4.35 21.76 4.81
CA SER A 31 -5.81 21.72 4.67
C SER A 31 -6.39 20.53 5.42
N THR A 32 -7.56 20.71 6.02
CA THR A 32 -8.25 19.61 6.69
C THR A 32 -8.72 18.58 5.66
N SER A 33 -8.42 17.30 5.92
CA SER A 33 -8.94 16.16 5.16
C SER A 33 -10.47 16.23 4.99
N ARG A 34 -10.97 16.01 3.77
CA ARG A 34 -12.41 15.80 3.52
C ARG A 34 -12.88 14.40 3.90
N CYS A 35 -11.96 13.46 4.09
CA CYS A 35 -12.27 12.11 4.54
C CYS A 35 -12.38 12.08 6.06
N SER A 36 -13.61 11.92 6.55
CA SER A 36 -13.90 11.76 7.99
C SER A 36 -13.62 10.34 8.49
N GLN A 37 -13.65 9.35 7.59
CA GLN A 37 -13.38 7.96 7.95
C GLN A 37 -11.92 7.64 7.64
N PRO A 38 -11.25 6.89 8.53
CA PRO A 38 -9.96 6.33 8.18
C PRO A 38 -10.10 5.35 7.01
N PRO A 39 -9.02 5.15 6.24
CA PRO A 39 -8.95 4.06 5.29
C PRO A 39 -9.18 2.71 6.01
N LYS A 40 -9.56 1.68 5.25
CA LYS A 40 -9.82 0.33 5.75
C LYS A 40 -8.94 -0.66 5.02
N GLY A 41 -8.57 -1.75 5.70
CA GLY A 41 -7.76 -2.82 5.12
C GLY A 41 -6.34 -2.37 4.82
N LEU A 42 -5.84 -1.37 5.55
CA LEU A 42 -4.43 -1.00 5.50
C LEU A 42 -3.67 -1.70 6.63
N PRO A 43 -2.37 -1.99 6.40
CA PRO A 43 -1.45 -2.48 7.41
C PRO A 43 -1.39 -1.58 8.65
N ILE A 44 -1.05 -2.17 9.79
CA ILE A 44 -1.11 -1.50 11.10
C ILE A 44 -0.18 -0.27 11.20
N ASP A 45 0.96 -0.34 10.53
CA ASP A 45 1.99 0.71 10.49
C ASP A 45 1.58 1.95 9.67
N PHE A 46 0.47 1.89 8.94
CA PHE A 46 -0.15 3.05 8.31
C PHE A 46 -0.79 3.99 9.33
N TYR A 47 -1.16 3.47 10.50
CA TYR A 47 -1.81 4.22 11.56
C TYR A 47 -0.81 4.59 12.65
N GLY A 48 -0.88 5.81 13.16
CA GLY A 48 -0.06 6.22 14.29
C GLY A 48 -0.43 5.44 15.57
N PRO A 49 0.54 4.97 16.38
CA PRO A 49 0.25 4.19 17.59
C PRO A 49 -0.66 4.92 18.59
N ALA A 50 -0.41 6.22 18.80
CA ALA A 50 -1.23 7.04 19.70
C ALA A 50 -2.71 7.13 19.26
N TRP A 51 -2.93 7.25 17.94
CA TRP A 51 -4.25 7.31 17.34
C TRP A 51 -4.95 5.95 17.39
N PHE A 52 -4.20 4.88 17.11
CA PHE A 52 -4.72 3.52 17.13
C PHE A 52 -5.15 3.14 18.55
N ASN A 53 -4.29 3.37 19.54
CA ASN A 53 -4.54 2.99 20.93
C ASN A 53 -5.75 3.70 21.53
N THR A 54 -6.09 4.92 21.09
CA THR A 54 -7.30 5.64 21.53
C THR A 54 -8.60 5.16 20.86
N ARG A 55 -8.54 4.30 19.84
CA ARG A 55 -9.75 3.77 19.18
C ARG A 55 -10.50 2.79 20.08
N GLN A 56 -11.83 2.79 19.95
CA GLN A 56 -12.70 1.75 20.52
C GLN A 56 -12.43 0.40 19.84
N TYR A 57 -12.42 -0.68 20.62
CA TYR A 57 -12.11 -2.04 20.14
C TYR A 57 -12.87 -2.45 18.86
N GLY A 58 -14.20 -2.28 18.83
CA GLY A 58 -15.00 -2.67 17.66
C GLY A 58 -14.71 -1.87 16.38
N LYS A 59 -13.99 -0.73 16.48
CA LYS A 59 -13.52 0.02 15.31
C LYS A 59 -12.14 -0.45 14.87
N LYS A 60 -11.24 -0.82 15.79
CA LYS A 60 -9.92 -1.40 15.43
C LYS A 60 -10.08 -2.63 14.53
N THR A 61 -10.95 -3.56 14.94
CA THR A 61 -11.20 -4.81 14.19
C THR A 61 -11.80 -4.62 12.79
N VAL A 62 -12.43 -3.48 12.49
CA VAL A 62 -13.09 -3.21 11.20
C VAL A 62 -12.19 -2.41 10.25
N LEU A 63 -11.20 -1.71 10.80
CA LEU A 63 -10.35 -0.79 10.03
C LEU A 63 -9.06 -1.46 9.55
N ASP A 64 -8.59 -2.47 10.27
CA ASP A 64 -7.17 -2.78 10.21
C ASP A 64 -6.94 -4.19 9.65
N ASP A 65 -6.06 -4.27 8.64
CA ASP A 65 -5.33 -5.50 8.35
C ASP A 65 -4.25 -5.63 9.44
N ALA A 66 -4.72 -5.89 10.67
CA ALA A 66 -3.91 -5.76 11.88
C ALA A 66 -2.69 -6.69 11.83
N PHE A 67 -2.78 -7.80 11.09
CA PHE A 67 -1.76 -8.85 11.02
C PHE A 67 -0.64 -8.58 10.01
N ASN A 68 -0.65 -7.45 9.31
CA ASN A 68 0.37 -7.13 8.31
C ASN A 68 1.11 -5.83 8.61
N VAL A 69 2.39 -5.83 8.26
CA VAL A 69 3.30 -4.69 8.32
C VAL A 69 3.84 -4.49 6.90
N ALA A 70 3.76 -3.26 6.38
CA ALA A 70 4.19 -2.93 5.03
C ALA A 70 5.49 -2.13 4.98
N PHE A 71 5.82 -1.38 6.03
CA PHE A 71 6.96 -0.49 6.09
C PHE A 71 8.13 -1.11 6.85
N LEU A 72 9.33 -0.72 6.42
CA LEU A 72 10.53 -0.94 7.21
C LEU A 72 10.45 -0.11 8.51
N PRO A 73 10.98 -0.62 9.63
CA PRO A 73 10.96 0.10 10.91
C PRO A 73 11.67 1.45 10.87
N ASP A 74 12.59 1.62 9.92
CA ASP A 74 13.30 2.87 9.67
C ASP A 74 12.89 3.40 8.30
N SER A 75 11.98 4.36 8.30
CA SER A 75 11.45 4.99 7.09
C SER A 75 12.52 5.68 6.24
N SER A 76 13.66 6.07 6.82
CA SER A 76 14.75 6.68 6.05
C SER A 76 15.26 5.71 4.99
N GLN A 77 15.27 4.41 5.28
CA GLN A 77 15.76 3.37 4.38
C GLN A 77 14.86 3.19 3.15
N CYS A 78 13.58 3.55 3.23
CA CYS A 78 12.63 3.47 2.11
C CYS A 78 12.79 4.59 1.07
N ILE A 79 13.41 5.73 1.44
CA ILE A 79 13.42 6.95 0.61
C ILE A 79 14.75 7.10 -0.17
N HIS A 80 15.72 6.23 0.09
CA HIS A 80 17.00 6.27 -0.63
C HIS A 80 16.86 5.69 -2.05
N GLY A 81 17.71 6.14 -2.98
CA GLY A 81 17.79 5.57 -4.33
C GLY A 81 18.35 4.14 -4.39
N ILE A 82 18.73 3.57 -3.24
CA ILE A 82 19.23 2.21 -3.10
C ILE A 82 18.12 1.39 -2.45
N GLN A 83 17.63 0.37 -3.16
CA GLN A 83 16.62 -0.55 -2.64
C GLN A 83 17.17 -1.32 -1.44
N HIS A 84 16.40 -1.35 -0.35
CA HIS A 84 16.72 -2.18 0.79
C HIS A 84 16.56 -3.66 0.41
N GLN A 85 17.42 -4.54 0.93
CA GLN A 85 17.40 -5.97 0.56
C GLN A 85 16.05 -6.64 0.88
N ASP A 86 15.40 -6.18 1.94
CA ASP A 86 14.13 -6.73 2.40
C ASP A 86 12.91 -6.21 1.62
N GLU A 87 13.06 -5.21 0.75
CA GLU A 87 11.96 -4.78 -0.16
C GLU A 87 11.59 -5.87 -1.17
N ARG A 88 12.49 -6.83 -1.41
CA ARG A 88 12.25 -7.97 -2.30
C ARG A 88 11.49 -9.11 -1.62
N LEU A 89 11.31 -9.04 -0.30
CA LEU A 89 10.57 -10.06 0.44
C LEU A 89 9.07 -9.91 0.18
N SER A 90 8.37 -11.04 0.22
CA SER A 90 6.90 -11.03 0.27
C SER A 90 6.42 -10.34 1.55
N ASN A 91 5.25 -9.70 1.50
CA ASN A 91 4.61 -9.05 2.64
C ASN A 91 4.60 -9.95 3.88
N HIS A 92 4.31 -11.24 3.72
CA HIS A 92 4.31 -12.21 4.82
C HIS A 92 5.69 -12.29 5.52
N ASN A 93 6.77 -12.33 4.74
CA ASN A 93 8.13 -12.40 5.27
C ASN A 93 8.56 -11.08 5.91
N ILE A 94 8.13 -9.94 5.36
CA ILE A 94 8.35 -8.61 5.95
C ILE A 94 7.63 -8.52 7.29
N THR A 95 6.35 -8.86 7.33
CA THR A 95 5.56 -8.94 8.56
C THR A 95 6.27 -9.78 9.59
N LYS A 96 6.61 -11.04 9.28
CA LYS A 96 7.28 -11.95 10.22
C LYS A 96 8.59 -11.38 10.77
N LYS A 97 9.38 -10.69 9.94
CA LYS A 97 10.69 -10.14 10.32
C LYS A 97 10.57 -8.90 11.21
N TYR A 98 9.60 -8.04 10.94
CA TYR A 98 9.50 -6.72 11.56
C TYR A 98 8.32 -6.56 12.52
N TRP A 99 7.48 -7.57 12.65
CA TRP A 99 6.27 -7.56 13.48
C TRP A 99 6.54 -6.99 14.87
N GLU A 100 7.41 -7.63 15.65
CA GLU A 100 7.68 -7.24 17.04
C GLU A 100 8.16 -5.79 17.16
N LYS A 101 8.99 -5.34 16.21
CA LYS A 101 9.55 -3.98 16.24
C LYS A 101 8.51 -2.93 15.84
N CYS A 102 7.68 -3.22 14.85
CA CYS A 102 6.65 -2.29 14.38
C CYS A 102 5.45 -2.25 15.33
N THR A 103 5.06 -3.37 15.94
CA THR A 103 3.89 -3.45 16.82
C THR A 103 4.18 -3.15 18.29
N PHE A 104 5.44 -2.98 18.69
CA PHE A 104 5.86 -2.72 20.08
C PHE A 104 5.08 -1.59 20.79
N SER A 105 4.68 -0.56 20.05
CA SER A 105 3.99 0.62 20.58
C SER A 105 2.46 0.55 20.50
N TYR A 106 1.91 -0.51 19.91
CA TYR A 106 0.48 -0.72 19.73
C TYR A 106 -0.08 -1.60 20.85
N ASP A 107 -1.22 -1.20 21.39
CA ASP A 107 -1.97 -2.03 22.34
C ASP A 107 -2.81 -3.05 21.57
N LEU A 108 -2.22 -4.22 21.35
CA LEU A 108 -2.81 -5.39 20.67
C LEU A 108 -3.39 -6.43 21.64
N SER A 109 -3.62 -6.07 22.91
CA SER A 109 -4.10 -6.98 23.97
C SER A 109 -5.38 -7.74 23.65
N TYR A 110 -6.20 -7.23 22.73
CA TYR A 110 -7.45 -7.84 22.30
C TYR A 110 -7.30 -8.91 21.21
N GLU A 111 -6.17 -8.94 20.51
CA GLU A 111 -5.91 -9.90 19.44
C GLU A 111 -5.36 -11.23 20.02
N ILE A 112 -4.52 -11.14 21.06
CA ILE A 112 -3.93 -12.31 21.74
C ILE A 112 -5.00 -13.24 22.32
N ALA A 113 -6.17 -12.71 22.69
CA ALA A 113 -7.28 -13.51 23.21
C ALA A 113 -7.99 -14.37 22.14
N LYS A 114 -7.66 -14.23 20.84
CA LYS A 114 -8.27 -15.00 19.75
C LYS A 114 -7.39 -16.13 19.19
N ASP A 115 -6.08 -16.11 19.47
CA ASP A 115 -5.13 -17.10 18.93
C ASP A 115 -5.21 -18.47 19.63
N ASP A 116 -5.97 -18.61 20.72
CA ASP A 116 -6.16 -19.90 21.39
C ASP A 116 -7.13 -20.84 20.64
N GLU A 117 -7.79 -20.41 19.55
CA GLU A 117 -8.79 -21.23 18.85
C GLU A 117 -8.49 -21.63 17.39
N ASP A 118 -7.53 -21.05 16.66
CA ASP A 118 -7.35 -21.36 15.23
C ASP A 118 -5.88 -21.42 14.77
N SER A 119 -5.13 -22.37 15.31
CA SER A 119 -3.85 -22.80 14.73
C SER A 119 -4.05 -23.92 13.71
N ASP A 120 -4.56 -23.61 12.51
CA ASP A 120 -4.18 -24.35 11.30
C ASP A 120 -4.55 -23.60 10.00
N ARG A 121 -3.62 -22.79 9.47
CA ARG A 121 -3.68 -22.37 8.06
C ARG A 121 -2.43 -22.88 7.37
N ASN A 122 -2.48 -24.16 6.99
CA ASN A 122 -1.50 -24.78 6.13
C ASN A 122 -1.40 -24.05 4.79
N ASN A 123 -0.15 -23.85 4.41
CA ASN A 123 0.35 -23.22 3.21
C ASN A 123 0.29 -24.21 2.03
N ASP A 124 -0.69 -24.07 1.14
CA ASP A 124 -0.70 -24.76 -0.14
C ASP A 124 -0.43 -23.78 -1.29
N GLU A 125 0.83 -23.82 -1.72
CA GLU A 125 1.42 -23.13 -2.87
C GLU A 125 0.85 -23.71 -4.17
N ALA A 126 -0.25 -23.15 -4.67
CA ALA A 126 -0.82 -23.53 -5.96
C ALA A 126 -0.08 -22.84 -7.13
N LYS A 127 0.79 -23.62 -7.78
CA LYS A 127 1.45 -23.30 -9.06
C LYS A 127 0.43 -23.06 -10.18
N ILE A 128 0.75 -22.05 -10.99
CA ILE A 128 0.08 -21.50 -12.18
C ILE A 128 -0.18 -22.56 -13.27
N ASN A 129 -1.26 -22.38 -14.06
CA ASN A 129 -1.29 -22.65 -15.50
C ASN A 129 -2.37 -21.78 -16.18
N ASP A 130 -1.96 -20.64 -16.74
CA ASP A 130 -2.79 -19.85 -17.67
C ASP A 130 -2.75 -20.51 -19.06
N GLU A 131 -3.79 -21.27 -19.39
CA GLU A 131 -4.00 -21.81 -20.73
C GLU A 131 -4.80 -20.80 -21.56
N ILE A 132 -4.10 -20.15 -22.50
CA ILE A 132 -4.64 -19.20 -23.47
C ILE A 132 -5.66 -19.93 -24.36
N SER A 133 -6.95 -19.62 -24.21
CA SER A 133 -7.97 -20.07 -25.15
C SER A 133 -7.97 -19.15 -26.38
N GLU A 134 -7.48 -19.69 -27.49
CA GLU A 134 -7.50 -19.06 -28.81
C GLU A 134 -8.94 -18.85 -29.29
N ARG A 135 -9.20 -17.60 -29.66
CA ARG A 135 -10.41 -17.11 -30.32
C ARG A 135 -10.55 -17.80 -31.68
N ASN A 136 -11.57 -18.63 -31.86
CA ASN A 136 -11.91 -19.20 -33.16
C ASN A 136 -13.22 -18.56 -33.65
N ASP A 137 -13.08 -17.58 -34.54
CA ASP A 137 -14.17 -17.04 -35.34
C ASP A 137 -14.47 -18.03 -36.47
N ASN A 138 -15.64 -18.70 -36.44
CA ASN A 138 -16.24 -19.33 -37.63
C ASN A 138 -17.78 -19.37 -37.53
N ASN A 139 -18.35 -18.41 -38.24
CA ASN A 139 -19.68 -18.29 -38.81
C ASN A 139 -20.24 -19.61 -39.42
N MET A 140 -21.54 -19.94 -39.22
CA MET A 140 -22.48 -20.40 -40.28
C MET A 140 -23.91 -20.65 -39.74
N GLU A 141 -24.89 -19.94 -40.33
CA GLU A 141 -26.28 -20.31 -40.71
C GLU A 141 -27.21 -21.00 -39.69
N GLU A 142 -28.30 -20.34 -39.28
CA GLU A 142 -29.63 -20.31 -39.93
C GLU A 142 -30.51 -21.52 -39.55
N ILE A 143 -31.52 -21.29 -38.69
CA ILE A 143 -32.87 -21.87 -38.88
C ILE A 143 -33.92 -21.11 -38.04
N SER A 144 -34.69 -20.31 -38.77
CA SER A 144 -36.15 -20.13 -38.75
C SER A 144 -37.01 -20.54 -37.52
N GLU A 145 -37.80 -19.54 -37.10
CA GLU A 145 -39.26 -19.59 -36.86
C GLU A 145 -39.85 -19.98 -35.48
N ILE A 146 -40.46 -18.94 -34.87
CA ILE A 146 -41.87 -18.85 -34.41
C ILE A 146 -42.31 -19.80 -33.28
N GLN A 147 -42.72 -19.24 -32.13
CA GLN A 147 -44.15 -19.10 -31.77
C GLN A 147 -44.38 -18.21 -30.54
N ASN A 148 -45.34 -17.29 -30.69
CA ASN A 148 -45.89 -16.43 -29.66
C ASN A 148 -46.58 -17.25 -28.56
N PHE A 149 -46.45 -16.83 -27.31
CA PHE A 149 -47.60 -16.54 -26.43
C PHE A 149 -47.19 -15.58 -25.31
#